data_AF-A0A1X2I5Q0-F1
#
_entry.id   AF-A0A1X2I5Q0-F1
#
_cell.length_a   1.000
_cell.length_b   1.000
_cell.length_c   1.000
_cell.angle_alpha   90.00
_cell.angle_beta   90.00
_cell.angle_gamma   90.00
#
_symmetry.space_group_name_H-M   'P 1'
#
loop_
_entity.id
_entity.type
_entity.pdbx_description
1 polymer ?
#
loop_
_entity_poly.entity_id
_entity_poly.type
_entity_poly.pdbx_seq_one_letter_code
_entity_poly.pdbx_strand_id
1 'polypeptide(L)'
;MLNFLLFKVIFIGAVMDPVWRHILRLSMWIGILGFLRIFSLLSRDRFDNLATVAYTPPNAYYKITGLLCAIFVTNIFWYFGSMVLFPSSLTFLTLEFLPVALDTVQVIIKYLAHLMEQSRENGFENKWLINYYTEISADVLILGCTLLQYLQLMWMHGISFGLVDIVLFLNVRSVLKNLHSKILIHRERWRAMSYVRSQYVDATDQELDDYDDDCAICRDELKTAKKLSCGHLFHL
;
A
#
# COMPACT_ATOMS: atom_id res chain seq x y z
N MET A 1 -11.71 -3.68 -8.70
CA MET A 1 -11.19 -3.46 -10.08
C MET A 1 -12.30 -3.18 -11.09
N LEU A 2 -13.29 -4.07 -11.23
CA LEU A 2 -14.42 -3.86 -12.16
C LEU A 2 -15.16 -2.53 -11.92
N ASN A 3 -15.46 -2.21 -10.65
CA ASN A 3 -16.10 -0.95 -10.28
C ASN A 3 -15.26 0.29 -10.64
N PHE A 4 -13.93 0.19 -10.61
CA PHE A 4 -13.02 1.29 -10.97
C PHE A 4 -13.02 1.53 -12.49
N LEU A 5 -12.96 0.45 -13.29
CA LEU A 5 -13.01 0.55 -14.75
C LEU A 5 -14.38 1.00 -15.26
N LEU A 6 -15.47 0.42 -14.73
CA LEU A 6 -16.84 0.81 -15.09
C LEU A 6 -17.10 2.28 -14.78
N PHE A 7 -16.66 2.76 -13.61
CA PHE A 7 -16.84 4.15 -13.22
C PHE A 7 -16.07 5.11 -14.14
N LYS A 8 -14.82 4.78 -14.49
CA LYS A 8 -14.04 5.61 -15.42
C LYS A 8 -14.63 5.64 -16.83
N VAL A 9 -15.16 4.52 -17.32
CA VAL A 9 -15.80 4.46 -18.65
C VAL A 9 -17.10 5.27 -18.67
N ILE A 10 -17.95 5.13 -17.64
CA ILE A 10 -19.17 5.93 -17.49
C ILE A 10 -18.84 7.43 -17.38
N PHE A 11 -17.76 7.77 -16.66
CA PHE A 11 -17.30 9.14 -16.49
C PHE A 11 -16.81 9.79 -17.79
N ILE A 12 -15.97 9.09 -18.58
CA ILE A 12 -15.50 9.57 -19.89
C ILE A 12 -16.69 9.81 -20.85
N GLY A 13 -17.70 8.94 -20.80
CA GLY A 13 -18.90 9.06 -21.63
C GLY A 13 -19.86 10.16 -21.20
N ALA A 14 -19.87 10.55 -19.93
CA ALA A 14 -20.84 11.51 -19.38
C ALA A 14 -20.31 12.95 -19.28
N VAL A 15 -18.99 13.16 -19.19
CA VAL A 15 -18.42 14.46 -18.73
C VAL A 15 -17.65 15.24 -19.80
N MET A 16 -17.13 14.62 -20.85
CA MET A 16 -16.34 15.37 -21.85
C MET A 16 -17.16 15.69 -23.09
N ASP A 17 -17.12 16.98 -23.50
CA ASP A 17 -17.61 17.43 -24.80
C ASP A 17 -17.09 16.51 -25.93
N PRO A 18 -17.92 16.20 -26.94
CA PRO A 18 -17.70 15.12 -27.91
C PRO A 18 -16.65 15.48 -28.97
N VAL A 19 -15.46 15.90 -28.55
CA VAL A 19 -14.30 15.98 -29.42
C VAL A 19 -13.62 14.61 -29.37
N TRP A 20 -13.95 13.75 -30.32
CA TRP A 20 -13.45 12.38 -30.46
C TRP A 20 -11.93 12.23 -30.25
N ARG A 21 -11.13 13.22 -30.68
CA ARG A 21 -9.67 13.24 -30.48
C ARG A 21 -9.23 13.35 -29.01
N HIS A 22 -9.96 14.06 -28.16
CA HIS A 22 -9.64 14.15 -26.72
C HIS A 22 -10.04 12.88 -25.99
N ILE A 23 -11.23 12.34 -26.30
CA ILE A 23 -11.74 11.11 -25.72
C ILE A 23 -10.82 9.91 -26.04
N LEU A 24 -10.37 9.78 -27.30
CA LEU A 24 -9.45 8.70 -27.70
C LEU A 24 -8.10 8.78 -26.97
N ARG A 25 -7.52 9.99 -26.84
CA ARG A 25 -6.25 10.16 -26.13
C ARG A 25 -6.39 9.88 -24.63
N LEU A 26 -7.47 10.33 -23.99
CA LEU A 26 -7.75 10.06 -22.58
C LEU A 26 -8.03 8.57 -22.33
N SER A 27 -8.77 7.91 -23.23
CA SER A 27 -9.05 6.48 -23.16
C SER A 27 -7.77 5.64 -23.25
N MET A 28 -6.88 5.95 -24.19
CA MET A 28 -5.56 5.29 -24.27
C MET A 28 -4.74 5.51 -23.00
N TRP A 29 -4.75 6.73 -22.45
CA TRP A 29 -4.05 7.06 -21.21
C TRP A 29 -4.57 6.25 -20.01
N ILE A 30 -5.89 6.19 -19.82
CA ILE A 30 -6.53 5.42 -18.75
C ILE A 30 -6.31 3.92 -18.95
N GLY A 31 -6.35 3.43 -20.18
CA GLY A 31 -6.10 2.02 -20.52
C GLY A 31 -4.71 1.57 -20.10
N ILE A 32 -3.68 2.36 -20.42
CA ILE A 32 -2.29 2.06 -20.04
C ILE A 32 -2.09 2.11 -18.53
N LEU A 33 -2.66 3.11 -17.84
CA LEU A 33 -2.62 3.14 -16.37
C LEU A 33 -3.36 1.95 -15.73
N GLY A 34 -4.50 1.55 -16.29
CA GLY A 34 -5.24 0.37 -15.86
C GLY A 34 -4.41 -0.90 -16.01
N PHE A 35 -3.74 -1.05 -17.15
CA PHE A 35 -2.82 -2.16 -17.41
C PHE A 35 -1.68 -2.20 -16.38
N LEU A 36 -0.98 -1.08 -16.17
CA LEU A 36 0.12 -1.00 -15.21
C LEU A 36 -0.34 -1.34 -13.78
N ARG A 37 -1.55 -0.88 -13.39
CA ARG A 37 -2.13 -1.20 -12.08
C ARG A 37 -2.43 -2.69 -11.91
N ILE A 38 -2.96 -3.35 -12.95
CA ILE A 38 -3.24 -4.79 -12.92
C ILE A 38 -1.93 -5.58 -12.77
N PHE A 39 -0.88 -5.19 -13.50
CA PHE A 39 0.43 -5.83 -13.38
C PHE A 39 1.09 -5.62 -12.01
N SER A 40 0.93 -4.44 -11.41
CA SER A 40 1.38 -4.17 -10.03
C SER A 40 0.68 -5.09 -9.03
N LEU A 41 -0.65 -5.24 -9.13
CA LEU A 41 -1.43 -6.12 -8.27
C LEU A 41 -1.06 -7.59 -8.45
N LEU A 42 -0.90 -8.04 -9.70
CA LEU A 42 -0.48 -9.42 -9.97
C LEU A 42 0.91 -9.71 -9.38
N SER A 43 1.81 -8.73 -9.42
CA SER A 43 3.13 -8.84 -8.80
C SER A 43 3.03 -8.92 -7.26
N ARG A 44 2.11 -8.17 -6.65
CA ARG A 44 1.82 -8.28 -5.21
C ARG A 44 1.25 -9.64 -4.85
N ASP A 45 0.25 -10.14 -5.57
CA ASP A 45 -0.34 -11.46 -5.28
C ASP A 45 0.70 -12.58 -5.45
N ARG A 46 1.58 -12.48 -6.45
CA ARG A 46 2.70 -13.41 -6.60
C ARG A 46 3.68 -13.32 -5.44
N PHE A 47 3.95 -12.12 -4.93
CA PHE A 47 4.79 -11.93 -3.73
C PHE A 47 4.22 -12.66 -2.54
N ASP A 48 2.95 -12.44 -2.23
CA ASP A 48 2.31 -12.96 -1.03
C ASP A 48 2.30 -14.50 -1.08
N ASN A 49 2.11 -15.06 -2.27
CA ASN A 49 2.26 -16.49 -2.50
C ASN A 49 3.70 -16.97 -2.26
N LEU A 50 4.72 -16.26 -2.78
CA LEU A 50 6.13 -16.62 -2.59
C LEU A 50 6.57 -16.49 -1.11
N ALA A 51 6.04 -15.49 -0.39
CA ALA A 51 6.34 -15.26 1.02
C ALA A 51 5.81 -16.38 1.93
N THR A 52 4.79 -17.13 1.51
CA THR A 52 4.30 -18.30 2.25
C THR A 52 5.10 -19.58 1.98
N VAL A 53 5.96 -19.60 0.95
CA VAL A 53 6.75 -20.78 0.56
C VAL A 53 8.13 -20.72 1.22
N ALA A 54 8.44 -21.72 2.04
CA ALA A 54 9.62 -21.76 2.91
C ALA A 54 10.98 -21.81 2.18
N TYR A 55 11.03 -22.18 0.90
CA TYR A 55 12.26 -22.21 0.10
C TYR A 55 12.02 -21.71 -1.31
N THR A 56 12.51 -20.52 -1.60
CA THR A 56 12.42 -19.91 -2.94
C THR A 56 13.82 -19.50 -3.41
N PRO A 57 14.25 -19.88 -4.62
CA PRO A 57 15.56 -19.51 -5.14
C PRO A 57 15.66 -17.99 -5.38
N PRO A 58 16.81 -17.36 -5.05
CA PRO A 58 16.99 -15.90 -5.13
C PRO A 58 16.79 -15.33 -6.55
N ASN A 59 17.06 -16.13 -7.58
CA ASN A 59 16.87 -15.72 -8.98
C ASN A 59 15.40 -15.38 -9.33
N ALA A 60 14.44 -16.05 -8.69
CA ALA A 60 13.02 -15.75 -8.90
C ALA A 60 12.65 -14.38 -8.33
N TYR A 61 13.22 -14.00 -7.18
CA TYR A 61 13.02 -12.68 -6.58
C TYR A 61 13.59 -11.56 -7.45
N TYR A 62 14.83 -11.70 -7.95
CA TYR A 62 15.43 -10.67 -8.80
C TYR A 62 14.63 -10.42 -10.08
N LYS A 63 14.07 -11.48 -10.69
CA LYS A 63 13.22 -11.35 -11.88
C LYS A 63 11.96 -10.53 -11.60
N ILE A 64 11.33 -10.74 -10.44
CA ILE A 64 10.11 -10.04 -10.06
C ILE A 64 10.41 -8.58 -9.69
N THR A 65 11.48 -8.35 -8.93
CA THR A 65 11.95 -6.99 -8.61
C THR A 65 12.29 -6.20 -9.87
N GLY A 66 12.95 -6.84 -10.86
CA GLY A 66 13.22 -6.22 -12.16
C GLY A 66 11.96 -5.84 -12.92
N LEU A 67 10.95 -6.71 -12.94
CA LEU A 67 9.65 -6.43 -13.56
C LEU A 67 8.93 -5.26 -12.88
N LEU A 68 8.98 -5.18 -11.55
CA LEU A 68 8.36 -4.11 -10.79
C LEU A 68 9.05 -2.75 -11.00
N CYS A 69 10.39 -2.73 -11.04
CA CYS A 69 11.16 -1.53 -11.40
C CYS A 69 10.84 -1.06 -12.82
N ALA A 70 10.72 -1.99 -13.79
CA ALA A 70 10.33 -1.64 -15.15
C ALA A 70 8.91 -1.03 -15.22
N ILE A 71 7.96 -1.56 -14.44
CA ILE A 71 6.60 -0.98 -14.30
C ILE A 71 6.67 0.45 -13.76
N PHE A 72 7.51 0.69 -12.74
CA PHE A 72 7.64 2.01 -12.12
C PHE A 72 8.27 3.04 -13.06
N VAL A 73 9.36 2.68 -13.75
CA VAL A 73 9.98 3.54 -14.76
C VAL A 73 9.00 3.85 -15.88
N THR A 74 8.25 2.85 -16.35
CA THR A 74 7.21 3.06 -17.37
C THR A 74 6.11 3.99 -16.86
N ASN A 75 5.71 3.88 -15.58
CA ASN A 75 4.74 4.78 -14.94
C ASN A 75 5.22 6.23 -14.94
N ILE A 76 6.47 6.47 -14.54
CA ILE A 76 7.08 7.79 -14.50
C ILE A 76 7.17 8.39 -15.91
N PHE A 77 7.65 7.60 -16.88
CA PHE A 77 7.72 8.05 -18.27
C PHE A 77 6.35 8.42 -18.82
N TRP A 78 5.33 7.62 -18.51
CA TRP A 78 3.95 7.88 -18.90
C TRP A 78 3.40 9.17 -18.25
N TYR A 79 3.73 9.44 -17.00
CA TYR A 79 3.38 10.68 -16.30
C TYR A 79 4.03 11.92 -16.95
N PHE A 80 5.31 11.85 -17.29
CA PHE A 80 5.98 12.95 -18.01
C PHE A 80 5.35 13.18 -19.40
N GLY A 81 5.06 12.11 -20.14
CA GLY A 81 4.33 12.22 -21.42
C GLY A 81 2.94 12.85 -21.24
N SER A 82 2.29 12.56 -20.11
CA SER A 82 1.01 13.14 -19.73
C SER A 82 1.06 14.66 -19.55
N MET A 83 2.15 15.18 -18.98
CA MET A 83 2.34 16.62 -18.78
C MET A 83 2.39 17.39 -20.11
N VAL A 84 3.00 16.77 -21.12
CA VAL A 84 3.13 17.37 -22.47
C VAL A 84 1.82 17.26 -23.24
N LEU A 85 1.06 16.17 -23.08
CA LEU A 85 -0.17 15.91 -23.83
C LEU A 85 -1.39 16.72 -23.34
N PHE A 86 -1.48 17.03 -22.04
CA PHE A 86 -2.67 17.65 -21.44
C PHE A 86 -2.35 18.76 -20.42
N PRO A 87 -1.76 19.89 -20.85
CA PRO A 87 -1.36 20.98 -19.94
C PRO A 87 -2.54 21.64 -19.21
N SER A 88 -3.74 21.63 -19.80
CA SER A 88 -4.95 22.25 -19.24
C SER A 88 -5.71 21.38 -18.22
N SER A 89 -5.43 20.07 -18.15
CA SER A 89 -6.15 19.13 -17.26
C SER A 89 -5.24 18.44 -16.25
N LEU A 90 -4.05 19.00 -16.00
CA LEU A 90 -3.00 18.37 -15.19
C LEU A 90 -3.46 18.03 -13.77
N THR A 91 -4.20 18.90 -13.09
CA THR A 91 -4.63 18.67 -11.70
C THR A 91 -5.50 17.43 -11.57
N PHE A 92 -6.44 17.24 -12.50
CA PHE A 92 -7.28 16.05 -12.57
C PHE A 92 -6.45 14.80 -12.89
N LEU A 93 -5.57 14.90 -13.87
CA LEU A 93 -4.78 13.79 -14.36
C LEU A 93 -3.72 13.32 -13.34
N THR A 94 -3.13 14.24 -12.58
CA THR A 94 -2.17 13.96 -11.52
C THR A 94 -2.82 13.23 -10.35
N LEU A 95 -4.04 13.60 -9.96
CA LEU A 95 -4.78 12.88 -8.91
C LEU A 95 -5.22 11.49 -9.32
N GLU A 96 -5.43 11.25 -10.61
CA GLU A 96 -5.71 9.91 -11.15
C GLU A 96 -4.45 9.03 -11.19
N PHE A 97 -3.27 9.63 -11.36
CA PHE A 97 -1.97 8.96 -11.34
C PHE A 97 -1.49 8.64 -9.92
N LEU A 98 -1.67 9.58 -8.98
CA LEU A 98 -1.08 9.53 -7.64
C LEU A 98 -1.41 8.24 -6.85
N PRO A 99 -2.65 7.74 -6.78
CA PRO A 99 -2.94 6.47 -6.10
C PRO A 99 -2.24 5.26 -6.73
N VAL A 100 -2.10 5.24 -8.06
CA VAL A 100 -1.41 4.15 -8.78
C VAL A 100 0.09 4.22 -8.49
N ALA A 101 0.68 5.41 -8.51
CA ALA A 101 2.08 5.61 -8.15
C ALA A 101 2.35 5.18 -6.71
N LEU A 102 1.54 5.62 -5.75
CA LEU A 102 1.65 5.22 -4.34
C LEU A 102 1.54 3.71 -4.15
N ASP A 103 0.58 3.06 -4.83
CA ASP A 103 0.42 1.60 -4.81
C ASP A 103 1.68 0.90 -5.34
N THR A 104 2.23 1.33 -6.47
CA THR A 104 3.48 0.74 -7.03
C THR A 104 4.68 0.96 -6.11
N VAL A 105 4.84 2.14 -5.52
CA VAL A 105 5.92 2.46 -4.59
C VAL A 105 5.82 1.60 -3.33
N GLN A 106 4.61 1.41 -2.78
CA GLN A 106 4.39 0.54 -1.63
C GLN A 106 4.82 -0.90 -1.93
N VAL A 107 4.47 -1.44 -3.11
CA VAL A 107 4.92 -2.78 -3.51
C VAL A 107 6.45 -2.82 -3.57
N ILE A 108 7.10 -1.82 -4.18
CA ILE A 108 8.56 -1.78 -4.28
C ILE A 108 9.21 -1.76 -2.89
N ILE A 109 8.73 -0.93 -1.98
CA ILE A 109 9.28 -0.83 -0.61
C ILE A 109 9.17 -2.17 0.11
N LYS A 110 8.02 -2.85 0.05
CA LYS A 110 7.84 -4.19 0.64
C LYS A 110 8.83 -5.21 0.06
N TYR A 111 9.00 -5.20 -1.25
CA TYR A 111 9.92 -6.09 -1.95
C TYR A 111 11.39 -5.83 -1.60
N LEU A 112 11.81 -4.56 -1.57
CA LEU A 112 13.16 -4.18 -1.18
C LEU A 112 13.43 -4.54 0.28
N ALA A 113 12.48 -4.29 1.17
CA ALA A 113 12.59 -4.68 2.58
C ALA A 113 12.78 -6.20 2.74
N HIS A 114 12.07 -7.00 1.93
CA HIS A 114 12.21 -8.46 1.93
C HIS A 114 13.55 -8.94 1.37
N LEU A 115 14.02 -8.33 0.27
CA LEU A 115 15.31 -8.69 -0.35
C LEU A 115 16.50 -8.33 0.56
N MET A 116 16.43 -7.17 1.23
CA MET A 116 17.44 -6.75 2.20
C MET A 116 17.52 -7.73 3.38
N GLU A 117 16.39 -8.30 3.80
CA GLU A 117 16.39 -9.34 4.83
C GLU A 117 17.10 -10.60 4.37
N GLN A 118 16.74 -11.12 3.19
CA GLN A 118 17.34 -12.36 2.71
C GLN A 118 18.86 -12.25 2.54
N SER A 119 19.37 -11.03 2.34
CA SER A 119 20.80 -10.74 2.23
C SER A 119 21.53 -10.60 3.56
N ARG A 120 20.83 -10.52 4.71
CA ARG A 120 21.43 -10.26 6.02
C ARG A 120 21.16 -11.43 6.97
N GLU A 121 22.21 -12.17 7.35
CA GLU A 121 22.11 -13.29 8.30
C GLU A 121 21.61 -12.85 9.69
N ASN A 122 21.93 -11.62 10.10
CA ASN A 122 21.47 -11.05 11.37
C ASN A 122 20.20 -10.20 11.14
N GLY A 123 19.03 -10.79 11.33
CA GLY A 123 17.73 -10.13 11.19
C GLY A 123 17.63 -8.78 11.92
N PHE A 124 16.80 -7.87 11.40
CA PHE A 124 16.51 -6.58 12.05
C PHE A 124 15.37 -6.76 13.06
N GLU A 125 15.62 -6.63 14.37
CA GLU A 125 14.58 -6.83 15.41
C GLU A 125 13.39 -5.89 15.26
N ASN A 126 13.61 -4.64 14.82
CA ASN A 126 12.56 -3.63 14.58
C ASN A 126 11.85 -3.76 13.22
N LYS A 127 12.12 -4.81 12.43
CA LYS A 127 11.62 -4.97 11.05
C LYS A 127 10.11 -5.12 10.98
N TRP A 128 9.52 -5.87 11.91
CA TRP A 128 8.08 -6.12 11.92
C TRP A 128 7.30 -4.80 12.10
N LEU A 129 7.83 -3.89 12.93
CA LEU A 129 7.29 -2.54 13.13
C LEU A 129 7.43 -1.69 11.86
N ILE A 130 8.61 -1.65 11.24
CA ILE A 130 8.85 -0.82 10.04
C ILE A 130 7.97 -1.28 8.87
N ASN A 131 7.90 -2.59 8.63
CA ASN A 131 7.04 -3.16 7.58
C ASN A 131 5.55 -2.89 7.87
N TYR A 132 5.15 -3.01 9.13
CA TYR A 132 3.78 -2.72 9.57
C TYR A 132 3.41 -1.23 9.39
N TYR A 133 4.28 -0.30 9.80
CA TYR A 133 4.02 1.14 9.65
C TYR A 133 4.02 1.58 8.19
N THR A 134 4.93 1.06 7.37
CA THR A 134 4.97 1.36 5.92
C THR A 134 3.73 0.82 5.21
N GLU A 135 3.23 -0.36 5.59
CA GLU A 135 1.99 -0.91 5.05
C GLU A 135 0.76 -0.07 5.42
N ILE A 136 0.59 0.25 6.71
CA ILE A 136 -0.57 1.03 7.16
C ILE A 136 -0.56 2.43 6.57
N SER A 137 0.59 3.11 6.58
CA SER A 137 0.69 4.47 6.06
C SER A 137 0.37 4.52 4.56
N ALA A 138 0.92 3.60 3.77
CA ALA A 138 0.63 3.52 2.35
C ALA A 138 -0.85 3.22 2.08
N ASP A 139 -1.45 2.28 2.81
CA ASP A 139 -2.87 1.97 2.66
C ASP A 139 -3.75 3.18 2.98
N VAL A 140 -3.47 3.88 4.09
CA VAL A 140 -4.20 5.11 4.47
C VAL A 140 -4.02 6.20 3.41
N LEU A 141 -2.80 6.38 2.89
CA LEU A 141 -2.52 7.34 1.83
C LEU A 141 -3.29 7.01 0.54
N ILE A 142 -3.31 5.75 0.10
CA ILE A 142 -4.04 5.32 -1.10
C ILE A 142 -5.54 5.53 -0.94
N LEU A 143 -6.12 5.13 0.21
CA LEU A 143 -7.54 5.37 0.49
C LEU A 143 -7.86 6.87 0.55
N GLY A 144 -6.98 7.67 1.15
CA GLY A 144 -7.11 9.12 1.24
C GLY A 144 -7.06 9.81 -0.13
N CYS A 145 -6.08 9.48 -0.97
CA CYS A 145 -5.98 10.00 -2.34
C CYS A 145 -7.20 9.60 -3.19
N THR A 146 -7.68 8.36 -3.05
CA THR A 146 -8.88 7.88 -3.75
C THR A 146 -10.13 8.68 -3.31
N LEU A 147 -10.23 9.01 -2.03
CA LEU A 147 -11.31 9.85 -1.52
C LEU A 147 -11.22 11.29 -2.06
N LEU A 148 -10.02 11.86 -2.09
CA LEU A 148 -9.80 13.20 -2.65
C LEU A 148 -10.18 13.25 -4.14
N GLN A 149 -9.87 12.20 -4.90
CA GLN A 149 -10.26 12.07 -6.30
C GLN A 149 -11.78 12.10 -6.46
N TYR A 150 -12.53 11.33 -5.66
CA TYR A 150 -13.99 11.35 -5.70
C TYR A 150 -14.57 12.71 -5.31
N LEU A 151 -14.00 13.38 -4.30
CA LEU A 151 -14.43 14.72 -3.89
C LEU A 151 -14.18 15.77 -4.98
N GLN A 152 -13.01 15.75 -5.61
CA GLN A 152 -12.72 16.64 -6.73
C GLN A 152 -13.68 16.41 -7.90
N LEU A 153 -14.02 15.14 -8.16
CA LEU A 153 -14.96 14.78 -9.22
C LEU A 153 -16.36 15.31 -8.93
N MET A 154 -16.85 15.19 -7.69
CA MET A 154 -18.11 15.81 -7.25
C MET A 154 -18.08 17.34 -7.41
N TRP A 155 -16.96 17.98 -7.04
CA TRP A 155 -16.82 19.42 -7.12
C TRP A 155 -16.86 19.94 -8.56
N MET A 156 -16.23 19.23 -9.50
CA MET A 156 -16.21 19.62 -10.91
C MET A 156 -17.52 19.34 -11.65
N HIS A 157 -18.23 18.26 -11.31
CA HIS A 157 -19.48 17.89 -12.00
C HIS A 157 -20.69 18.69 -11.51
N GLY A 158 -20.65 19.19 -10.27
CA GLY A 158 -21.85 19.64 -9.57
C GLY A 158 -22.74 18.44 -9.20
N ILE A 159 -23.57 18.59 -8.16
CA ILE A 159 -24.47 17.52 -7.72
C ILE A 159 -25.72 17.56 -8.59
N SER A 160 -25.70 16.83 -9.70
CA SER A 160 -26.89 16.57 -10.52
C SER A 160 -27.44 15.22 -10.10
N PHE A 161 -28.41 15.20 -9.17
CA PHE A 161 -29.07 14.02 -8.57
C PHE A 161 -29.42 12.88 -9.55
N GLY A 162 -28.40 12.19 -10.04
CA GLY A 162 -28.47 11.17 -11.06
C GLY A 162 -27.82 9.88 -10.59
N LEU A 163 -27.88 8.84 -11.43
CA LEU A 163 -27.35 7.51 -11.08
C LEU A 163 -25.85 7.55 -10.76
N VAL A 164 -25.08 8.42 -11.42
CA VAL A 164 -23.64 8.58 -11.20
C VAL A 164 -23.34 9.09 -9.79
N ASP A 165 -24.08 10.09 -9.31
CA ASP A 165 -23.90 10.67 -7.97
C ASP A 165 -24.22 9.67 -6.86
N ILE A 166 -25.26 8.84 -7.04
CA ILE A 166 -25.62 7.77 -6.09
C ILE A 166 -24.47 6.74 -6.00
N VAL A 167 -23.96 6.29 -7.14
CA VAL A 167 -22.85 5.33 -7.19
C VAL A 167 -21.59 5.93 -6.56
N LEU A 168 -21.30 7.20 -6.84
CA LEU A 168 -20.15 7.91 -6.28
C LEU A 168 -20.27 8.00 -4.75
N PHE A 169 -21.44 8.40 -4.23
CA PHE A 169 -21.69 8.47 -2.80
C PHE A 169 -21.53 7.12 -2.10
N LEU A 170 -22.02 6.03 -2.70
CA LEU A 170 -21.85 4.68 -2.18
C LEU A 170 -20.37 4.27 -2.11
N ASN A 171 -19.57 4.61 -3.13
CA ASN A 171 -18.13 4.34 -3.14
C ASN A 171 -17.39 5.18 -2.11
N VAL A 172 -17.70 6.47 -1.96
CA VAL A 172 -17.12 7.33 -0.90
C VAL A 172 -17.44 6.77 0.47
N ARG A 173 -18.68 6.35 0.72
CA ARG A 173 -19.08 5.72 1.99
C ARG A 173 -18.31 4.41 2.23
N SER A 174 -18.12 3.59 1.20
CA SER A 174 -17.34 2.35 1.29
C SER A 174 -15.88 2.63 1.67
N VAL A 175 -15.24 3.59 1.00
CA VAL A 175 -13.86 4.00 1.28
C VAL A 175 -13.73 4.57 2.69
N LEU A 176 -14.63 5.45 3.10
CA LEU A 176 -14.65 6.00 4.47
C LEU A 176 -14.80 4.92 5.53
N LYS A 177 -15.69 3.93 5.30
CA LYS A 177 -15.87 2.81 6.23
C LYS A 177 -14.59 1.97 6.35
N ASN A 178 -13.95 1.68 5.22
CA ASN A 178 -12.68 0.94 5.21
C ASN A 178 -11.56 1.71 5.91
N LEU A 179 -11.45 3.01 5.65
CA LEU A 179 -10.47 3.88 6.31
C LEU A 179 -10.71 3.94 7.81
N HIS A 180 -11.95 4.17 8.23
CA HIS A 180 -12.33 4.20 9.65
C HIS A 180 -12.03 2.87 10.34
N SER A 181 -12.39 1.74 9.71
CA SER A 181 -12.09 0.42 10.27
C SER A 181 -10.59 0.17 10.42
N LYS A 182 -9.78 0.58 9.43
CA LYS A 182 -8.32 0.45 9.51
C LYS A 182 -7.72 1.32 10.62
N ILE A 183 -8.18 2.57 10.75
CA ILE A 183 -7.75 3.47 11.81
C ILE A 183 -8.15 2.91 13.19
N LEU A 184 -9.35 2.37 13.33
CA LEU A 184 -9.83 1.78 14.58
C LEU A 184 -8.95 0.59 15.01
N ILE A 185 -8.72 -0.36 14.11
CA ILE A 185 -7.85 -1.53 14.36
C ILE A 185 -6.43 -1.07 14.75
N HIS A 186 -5.89 -0.06 14.06
CA HIS A 186 -4.57 0.48 14.39
C HIS A 186 -4.56 1.10 15.80
N ARG A 187 -5.58 1.87 16.18
CA ARG A 187 -5.68 2.47 17.52
C ARG A 187 -5.83 1.42 18.61
N GLU A 188 -6.62 0.38 18.37
CA GLU A 188 -6.79 -0.73 19.32
C GLU A 188 -5.48 -1.49 19.52
N ARG A 189 -4.76 -1.79 18.43
CA ARG A 189 -3.44 -2.42 18.49
C ARG A 189 -2.42 -1.55 19.20
N TRP A 190 -2.38 -0.25 18.91
CA TRP A 190 -1.48 0.68 19.59
C TRP A 190 -1.78 0.74 21.09
N ARG A 191 -3.06 0.76 21.47
CA ARG A 191 -3.47 0.73 22.88
C ARG A 191 -3.06 -0.57 23.57
N ALA A 192 -3.28 -1.72 22.93
CA ALA A 192 -2.84 -3.02 23.45
C ALA A 192 -1.31 -3.06 23.63
N MET A 193 -0.56 -2.55 22.65
CA MET A 193 0.90 -2.47 22.71
C MET A 193 1.39 -1.54 23.81
N SER A 194 0.75 -0.38 24.00
CA SER A 194 1.07 0.54 25.10
C SER A 194 0.79 -0.07 26.47
N TYR A 195 -0.29 -0.84 26.59
CA TYR A 195 -0.66 -1.53 27.82
C TYR A 195 0.40 -2.59 28.19
N VAL A 196 0.77 -3.44 27.22
CA VAL A 196 1.85 -4.43 27.38
C VAL A 196 3.16 -3.74 27.77
N ARG A 197 3.53 -2.63 27.11
CA ARG A 197 4.77 -1.91 27.44
C ARG A 197 4.77 -1.31 28.84
N SER A 198 3.62 -0.86 29.34
CA SER A 198 3.48 -0.28 30.69
C SER A 198 3.45 -1.31 31.82
N GLN A 199 2.97 -2.53 31.53
CA GLN A 199 2.72 -3.54 32.56
C GLN A 199 3.91 -4.47 32.82
N TYR A 200 4.79 -4.66 31.82
CA TYR A 200 5.95 -5.54 31.94
C TYR A 200 7.25 -4.76 32.03
N VAL A 201 8.10 -5.14 32.98
CA VAL A 201 9.42 -4.53 33.21
C VAL A 201 10.39 -4.99 32.13
N ASP A 202 11.23 -4.09 31.64
CA ASP A 202 12.30 -4.41 30.69
C ASP A 202 13.38 -5.22 31.43
N ALA A 203 13.86 -6.31 30.81
CA ALA A 203 14.91 -7.12 31.38
C ALA A 203 16.25 -6.36 31.35
N THR A 204 17.02 -6.44 32.44
CA THR A 204 18.38 -5.87 32.49
C THR A 204 19.33 -6.72 31.66
N ASP A 205 20.33 -6.10 31.03
CA ASP A 205 21.33 -6.78 30.18
C ASP A 205 22.02 -7.97 30.90
N GLN A 206 22.17 -7.91 32.23
CA GLN A 206 22.71 -9.00 33.05
C GLN A 206 21.76 -10.21 33.18
N GLU A 207 20.44 -10.00 33.22
CA GLU A 207 19.45 -11.10 33.23
C GLU A 207 19.27 -11.69 31.82
N LEU A 208 19.69 -10.96 30.79
CA LEU A 208 19.67 -11.40 29.40
C LEU A 208 20.88 -12.29 29.06
N ASP A 209 22.05 -11.93 29.58
CA ASP A 209 23.31 -12.70 29.41
C ASP A 209 23.29 -14.02 30.22
N ASP A 210 22.59 -14.05 31.37
CA ASP A 210 22.36 -15.26 32.16
C ASP A 210 21.27 -16.19 31.55
N TYR A 211 20.49 -15.71 30.57
CA TYR A 211 19.38 -16.45 29.97
C TYR A 211 19.72 -16.89 28.54
N ASP A 212 20.27 -18.10 28.42
CA ASP A 212 20.80 -18.71 27.18
C ASP A 212 19.73 -19.31 26.24
N ASP A 213 18.45 -19.00 26.45
CA ASP A 213 17.33 -19.58 25.69
C ASP A 213 16.81 -18.63 24.60
N ASP A 214 16.39 -19.20 23.46
CA ASP A 214 15.71 -18.49 22.38
C ASP A 214 14.34 -17.93 22.80
N CYS A 215 13.90 -16.86 22.13
CA CYS A 215 12.58 -16.27 22.33
C CYS A 215 11.46 -17.32 22.21
N ALA A 216 10.68 -17.57 23.26
CA ALA A 216 9.62 -18.59 23.26
C ALA A 216 8.51 -18.40 22.20
N ILE A 217 8.38 -17.18 21.67
CA ILE A 217 7.37 -16.81 20.66
C ILE A 217 7.96 -16.85 19.25
N CYS A 218 9.15 -16.27 19.09
CA CYS A 218 9.77 -15.99 17.80
C CYS A 218 10.94 -16.92 17.43
N ARG A 219 11.47 -17.65 18.42
CA ARG A 219 12.61 -18.58 18.30
C ARG A 219 13.90 -17.96 17.73
N ASP A 220 14.05 -16.64 17.93
CA ASP A 220 15.25 -15.89 17.60
C ASP A 220 15.99 -15.53 18.91
N GLU A 221 17.32 -15.34 18.81
CA GLU A 221 18.20 -14.91 19.90
C GLU A 221 17.73 -13.57 20.51
N LEU A 222 17.74 -13.45 21.84
CA LEU A 222 17.25 -12.24 22.50
C LEU A 222 18.30 -11.14 22.66
N LYS A 223 18.07 -9.94 22.09
CA LYS A 223 18.88 -8.73 22.41
C LYS A 223 18.14 -7.68 23.24
N THR A 224 16.81 -7.68 23.20
CA THR A 224 15.97 -6.85 24.08
C THR A 224 14.73 -7.63 24.51
N ALA A 225 14.56 -7.89 25.80
CA ALA A 225 13.44 -8.69 26.29
C ALA A 225 12.61 -7.97 27.35
N LYS A 226 11.32 -8.30 27.40
CA LYS A 226 10.45 -7.98 28.54
C LYS A 226 10.21 -9.22 29.39
N LYS A 227 10.17 -9.00 30.71
CA LYS A 227 9.98 -10.06 31.71
C LYS A 227 8.51 -10.15 32.12
N LEU A 228 7.93 -11.34 31.97
CA LEU A 228 6.60 -11.66 32.52
C LEU A 228 6.68 -11.91 34.04
N SER A 229 5.55 -11.80 34.73
CA SER A 229 5.46 -12.12 36.17
C SER A 229 5.79 -13.57 36.51
N CYS A 230 5.75 -14.48 35.53
CA CYS A 230 6.17 -15.88 35.64
C CYS A 230 7.67 -16.10 35.36
N GLY A 231 8.43 -15.04 35.06
CA GLY A 231 9.89 -15.11 34.84
C GLY A 231 10.33 -15.34 33.40
N HIS A 232 9.43 -15.67 32.47
CA HIS A 232 9.78 -15.86 31.06
C HIS A 232 10.10 -14.53 30.35
N LEU A 233 11.07 -14.59 29.44
CA LEU A 233 11.56 -13.48 28.62
C LEU A 233 11.03 -13.61 27.18
N PHE A 234 10.63 -12.48 26.58
CA PHE A 234 10.13 -12.45 25.20
C PHE A 234 10.52 -11.15 24.49
N HIS A 235 10.62 -11.20 23.16
CA HIS A 235 10.82 -10.05 22.28
C HIS A 235 9.57 -9.15 22.20
N LEU A 236 9.78 -7.83 22.12
CA LEU A 236 8.73 -6.83 21.87
C LEU A 236 8.84 -6.23 20.46
#